data_AF-A0A5D2NEA7-F1
#
_entry.id   AF-A0A5D2NEA7-F1
#
_cell.length_a   1.000
_cell.length_b   1.000
_cell.length_c   1.000
_cell.angle_alpha   90.00
_cell.angle_beta   90.00
_cell.angle_gamma   90.00
#
_symmetry.space_group_name_H-M   'P 1'
#
loop_
_entity.id
_entity.type
_entity.pdbx_description
1 polymer ?
#
loop_
_entity_poly.entity_id
_entity_poly.type
_entity_poly.pdbx_seq_one_letter_code
_entity_poly.pdbx_strand_id
1 'polypeptide(L)'
;MAKRLYEVWKGKNKFIFRGRLIFGPDAKSLIITLLLIIVPVIIFCTNVARNLLGETSGNIAGYAILMVTVVFTIYVLLLLLLTSARDPGIVPRNLHPPTEEMCYDSSASIDVGRQTPTPRLPPTKEVIVNGVPVRVKYCITCQLYRPPRCSHCSVCDNCVERFDHHCPWVGQCIGMRNYRSFFLFISSSTILCIFIFGMSALNIKFLTNDYGTVWKAIKESPLSVVLMVYCFIFLWFVGGLTCFHLYLIGTNQVSVPLNFWEFWCGSITCILFFM
;
A
#
# COMPACT_ATOMS: atom_id res chain seq x y z
N MET A 1 -14.12 -30.71 17.26
CA MET A 1 -12.88 -29.91 17.14
C MET A 1 -13.28 -28.49 16.73
N ALA A 2 -12.85 -27.46 17.46
CA ALA A 2 -13.14 -26.07 17.08
C ALA A 2 -12.40 -25.73 15.78
N LYS A 3 -13.13 -25.18 14.78
CA LYS A 3 -12.53 -24.76 13.49
C LYS A 3 -11.63 -23.54 13.72
N ARG A 4 -10.49 -23.46 13.02
CA ARG A 4 -9.57 -22.31 13.14
C ARG A 4 -10.07 -21.12 12.32
N LEU A 5 -9.72 -19.91 12.72
CA LEU A 5 -10.23 -18.66 12.11
C LEU A 5 -10.02 -18.58 10.59
N TYR A 6 -8.87 -19.03 10.08
CA TYR A 6 -8.58 -19.02 8.64
C TYR A 6 -9.43 -20.01 7.83
N GLU A 7 -10.03 -21.02 8.48
CA GLU A 7 -10.87 -22.05 7.84
C GLU A 7 -12.34 -21.62 7.72
N VAL A 8 -12.75 -20.67 8.57
CA VAL A 8 -14.13 -20.15 8.61
C VAL A 8 -14.19 -18.66 8.24
N TRP A 9 -13.11 -18.15 7.65
CA TRP A 9 -13.00 -16.74 7.27
C TRP A 9 -14.02 -16.39 6.20
N LYS A 10 -14.86 -15.39 6.47
CA LYS A 10 -15.96 -14.99 5.56
C LYS A 10 -15.53 -13.99 4.48
N GLY A 11 -14.39 -13.32 4.62
CA GLY A 11 -13.90 -12.35 3.66
C GLY A 11 -13.12 -12.98 2.49
N LYS A 12 -12.64 -12.15 1.56
CA LYS A 12 -11.96 -12.61 0.33
C LYS A 12 -10.44 -12.76 0.47
N ASN A 13 -9.92 -12.77 1.70
CA ASN A 13 -8.49 -12.95 1.96
C ASN A 13 -8.02 -14.37 1.68
N LYS A 14 -6.76 -14.49 1.28
CA LYS A 14 -6.07 -15.76 1.05
C LYS A 14 -5.10 -16.02 2.20
N PHE A 15 -5.21 -17.19 2.82
CA PHE A 15 -4.37 -17.58 3.95
C PHE A 15 -3.35 -18.61 3.50
N ILE A 16 -2.08 -18.39 3.87
CA ILE A 16 -0.97 -19.31 3.58
C ILE A 16 -0.30 -19.72 4.91
N PHE A 17 0.37 -20.88 4.93
CA PHE A 17 1.07 -21.42 6.11
C PHE A 17 0.19 -21.52 7.36
N ARG A 18 -0.99 -22.16 7.24
CA ARG A 18 -1.96 -22.33 8.35
C ARG A 18 -2.41 -20.99 8.96
N GLY A 19 -2.55 -19.96 8.12
CA GLY A 19 -3.03 -18.64 8.53
C GLY A 19 -1.96 -17.68 9.06
N ARG A 20 -0.67 -18.03 8.97
CA ARG A 20 0.43 -17.13 9.36
C ARG A 20 0.61 -15.95 8.41
N LEU A 21 0.31 -16.16 7.13
CA LEU A 21 0.33 -15.10 6.11
C LEU A 21 -1.08 -14.85 5.61
N ILE A 22 -1.44 -13.58 5.49
CA ILE A 22 -2.76 -13.12 5.07
C ILE A 22 -2.57 -12.18 3.89
N PHE A 23 -3.03 -12.61 2.72
CA PHE A 23 -3.01 -11.81 1.50
C PHE A 23 -4.41 -11.35 1.13
N GLY A 24 -4.50 -10.26 0.37
CA GLY A 24 -5.77 -9.84 -0.21
C GLY A 24 -6.15 -10.70 -1.43
N PRO A 25 -7.33 -10.45 -2.02
CA PRO A 25 -7.80 -11.19 -3.19
C PRO A 25 -6.87 -11.01 -4.40
N ASP A 26 -6.24 -9.84 -4.51
CA ASP A 26 -5.40 -9.45 -5.64
C ASP A 26 -3.95 -9.92 -5.51
N ALA A 27 -3.61 -10.81 -4.58
CA ALA A 27 -2.24 -11.29 -4.36
C ALA A 27 -1.45 -11.74 -5.61
N LYS A 28 -2.12 -12.05 -6.73
CA LYS A 28 -1.45 -12.37 -8.01
C LYS A 28 -0.72 -11.15 -8.61
N SER A 29 -1.22 -9.93 -8.41
CA SER A 29 -0.58 -8.70 -8.88
C SER A 29 0.79 -8.47 -8.23
N LEU A 30 1.06 -9.08 -7.07
CA LEU A 30 2.39 -9.05 -6.44
C LEU A 30 3.48 -9.57 -7.34
N ILE A 31 3.18 -10.52 -8.22
CA ILE A 31 4.15 -11.03 -9.19
C ILE A 31 4.60 -9.91 -10.12
N ILE A 32 3.68 -9.04 -10.56
CA ILE A 32 3.99 -7.88 -11.40
C ILE A 32 4.90 -6.92 -10.65
N THR A 33 4.54 -6.55 -9.42
CA THR A 33 5.37 -5.65 -8.59
C THR A 33 6.75 -6.23 -8.31
N LEU A 34 6.84 -7.54 -8.04
CA LEU A 34 8.13 -8.23 -7.86
C LEU A 34 8.98 -8.14 -9.13
N LEU A 35 8.40 -8.38 -10.30
CA LEU A 35 9.11 -8.28 -11.59
C LEU A 35 9.56 -6.84 -11.86
N LEU A 36 8.71 -5.85 -11.59
CA LEU A 36 9.04 -4.43 -11.75
C LEU A 36 10.23 -4.01 -10.87
N ILE A 37 10.46 -4.64 -9.72
CA ILE A 37 11.61 -4.34 -8.88
C ILE A 37 12.84 -5.17 -9.30
N ILE A 38 12.66 -6.48 -9.51
CA ILE A 38 13.77 -7.41 -9.72
C ILE A 38 14.42 -7.25 -11.09
N VAL A 39 13.64 -7.09 -12.16
CA VAL A 39 14.15 -6.99 -13.53
C VAL A 39 15.12 -5.80 -13.71
N PRO A 40 14.77 -4.55 -13.36
CA PRO A 40 15.71 -3.42 -13.51
C PRO A 40 16.94 -3.57 -12.61
N VAL A 41 16.80 -4.17 -11.42
CA VAL A 41 17.95 -4.48 -10.54
C VAL A 41 18.89 -5.49 -11.18
N ILE A 42 18.37 -6.56 -11.81
CA ILE A 42 19.19 -7.55 -12.52
C ILE A 42 19.92 -6.89 -13.70
N ILE A 43 19.21 -6.07 -14.51
CA ILE A 43 19.80 -5.35 -15.63
C ILE A 43 20.92 -4.41 -15.12
N PHE A 44 20.66 -3.68 -14.04
CA PHE A 44 21.65 -2.82 -13.39
C PHE A 44 22.89 -3.61 -12.94
N CYS A 45 22.69 -4.70 -12.20
CA CYS A 45 23.78 -5.51 -11.66
C CYS A 45 24.63 -6.19 -12.74
N THR A 46 24.01 -6.59 -13.86
CA THR A 46 24.70 -7.32 -14.93
C THR A 46 25.40 -6.44 -15.95
N ASN A 47 24.99 -5.17 -16.09
CA ASN A 47 25.51 -4.26 -17.12
C ASN A 47 26.18 -3.02 -16.49
N VAL A 48 25.43 -2.26 -15.69
CA VAL A 48 25.91 -0.97 -15.15
C VAL A 48 26.95 -1.18 -14.06
N ALA A 49 26.64 -2.03 -13.07
CA ALA A 49 27.56 -2.29 -11.96
C ALA A 49 28.85 -3.01 -12.43
N ARG A 50 28.77 -3.83 -13.49
CA ARG A 50 29.93 -4.50 -14.09
C ARG A 50 30.84 -3.54 -14.86
N ASN A 51 30.28 -2.56 -15.56
CA ASN A 51 31.09 -1.57 -16.25
C ASN A 51 31.82 -0.67 -15.23
N LEU A 52 31.13 -0.29 -14.15
CA LEU A 52 31.72 0.49 -13.06
C LEU A 52 32.81 -0.27 -12.28
N LEU A 53 32.73 -1.61 -12.22
CA LEU A 53 33.77 -2.47 -11.64
C LEU A 53 35.11 -2.36 -12.40
N GLY A 54 35.08 -2.15 -13.71
CA GLY A 54 36.29 -2.05 -14.55
C GLY A 54 36.98 -0.69 -14.49
N GLU A 55 36.20 0.39 -14.31
CA GLU A 55 36.68 1.78 -14.41
C GLU A 55 37.08 2.41 -13.06
N THR A 56 36.46 1.99 -11.95
CA THR A 56 36.87 2.54 -10.64
C THR A 56 38.20 1.93 -10.20
N SER A 57 39.15 2.78 -9.82
CA SER A 57 40.56 2.49 -9.49
C SER A 57 40.80 1.51 -8.32
N GLY A 58 39.77 0.82 -7.84
CA GLY A 58 39.87 -0.35 -6.99
C GLY A 58 38.66 -1.25 -7.16
N ASN A 59 38.90 -2.54 -7.45
CA ASN A 59 37.90 -3.62 -7.52
C ASN A 59 36.87 -3.57 -6.35
N ILE A 60 37.30 -3.08 -5.18
CA ILE A 60 36.51 -2.94 -3.96
C ILE A 60 35.27 -2.06 -4.16
N ALA A 61 35.37 -0.94 -4.89
CA ALA A 61 34.27 0.03 -5.03
C ALA A 61 33.09 -0.54 -5.85
N GLY A 62 33.38 -1.19 -6.98
CA GLY A 62 32.35 -1.84 -7.78
C GLY A 62 31.69 -3.02 -7.07
N TYR A 63 32.45 -3.82 -6.30
CA TYR A 63 31.87 -4.90 -5.49
C TYR A 63 31.00 -4.34 -4.36
N ALA A 64 31.39 -3.22 -3.75
CA ALA A 64 30.58 -2.54 -2.76
C ALA A 64 29.25 -2.05 -3.35
N ILE A 65 29.25 -1.44 -4.55
CA ILE A 65 28.03 -1.01 -5.26
C ILE A 65 27.09 -2.21 -5.48
N LEU A 66 27.62 -3.34 -5.97
CA LEU A 66 26.84 -4.55 -6.19
C LEU A 66 26.23 -5.07 -4.88
N MET A 67 27.04 -5.19 -3.83
CA MET A 67 26.59 -5.67 -2.52
C MET A 67 25.52 -4.77 -1.91
N VAL A 68 25.72 -3.44 -1.94
CA VAL A 68 24.73 -2.46 -1.46
C VAL A 68 23.43 -2.60 -2.23
N THR A 69 23.50 -2.73 -3.56
CA THR A 69 22.31 -2.86 -4.40
C THR A 69 21.52 -4.12 -4.07
N VAL A 70 22.21 -5.27 -3.95
CA VAL A 70 21.56 -6.56 -3.66
C VAL A 70 20.93 -6.55 -2.26
N VAL A 71 21.68 -6.11 -1.24
CA VAL A 71 21.18 -6.05 0.15
C VAL A 71 20.00 -5.09 0.27
N PHE A 72 20.09 -3.92 -0.35
CA PHE A 72 19.00 -2.94 -0.31
C PHE A 72 17.77 -3.42 -1.06
N THR A 73 17.94 -4.13 -2.19
CA THR A 73 16.83 -4.76 -2.92
C THR A 73 16.16 -5.84 -2.06
N ILE A 74 16.92 -6.70 -1.38
CA ILE A 74 16.37 -7.70 -0.46
C ILE A 74 15.54 -7.01 0.63
N TYR A 75 16.05 -5.91 1.21
CA TYR A 75 15.31 -5.12 2.19
C TYR A 75 13.98 -4.57 1.63
N VAL A 76 13.98 -4.00 0.42
CA VAL A 76 12.76 -3.53 -0.26
C VAL A 76 11.75 -4.67 -0.48
N LEU A 77 12.22 -5.84 -0.93
CA LEU A 77 11.37 -7.01 -1.15
C LEU A 77 10.78 -7.56 0.16
N LEU A 78 11.55 -7.53 1.25
CA LEU A 78 11.05 -7.89 2.58
C LEU A 78 9.95 -6.92 3.02
N LEU A 79 10.12 -5.61 2.82
CA LEU A 79 9.08 -4.63 3.14
C LEU A 79 7.80 -4.83 2.30
N LEU A 80 7.92 -5.14 1.02
CA LEU A 80 6.79 -5.52 0.17
C LEU A 80 6.06 -6.75 0.73
N LEU A 81 6.80 -7.79 1.12
CA LEU A 81 6.23 -8.99 1.71
C LEU A 81 5.53 -8.69 3.05
N LEU A 82 6.16 -7.90 3.93
CA LEU A 82 5.56 -7.49 5.19
C LEU A 82 4.28 -6.65 5.00
N THR A 83 4.21 -5.87 3.93
CA THR A 83 3.03 -5.06 3.62
C THR A 83 1.88 -5.90 3.05
N SER A 84 2.22 -6.85 2.17
CA SER A 84 1.25 -7.68 1.45
C SER A 84 0.72 -8.88 2.22
N ALA A 85 1.56 -9.49 3.06
CA ALA A 85 1.29 -10.75 3.72
C ALA A 85 0.86 -10.62 5.20
N ARG A 86 0.70 -9.39 5.70
CA ARG A 86 0.25 -9.11 7.07
C ARG A 86 -1.23 -8.71 7.09
N ASP A 87 -1.85 -8.98 8.24
CA ASP A 87 -3.14 -8.41 8.59
C ASP A 87 -3.07 -6.87 8.53
N PRO A 88 -3.87 -6.19 7.70
CA PRO A 88 -3.90 -4.72 7.66
C PRO A 88 -4.57 -4.09 8.88
N GLY A 89 -5.24 -4.89 9.74
CA GLY A 89 -6.05 -4.42 10.85
C GLY A 89 -7.52 -4.76 10.64
N ILE A 90 -7.81 -6.00 10.23
CA ILE A 90 -9.18 -6.42 9.96
C ILE A 90 -9.98 -6.47 11.26
N VAL A 91 -11.12 -5.77 11.27
CA VAL A 91 -12.06 -5.79 12.39
C VAL A 91 -12.92 -7.06 12.28
N PRO A 92 -12.95 -7.93 13.29
CA PRO A 92 -13.77 -9.14 13.27
C PRO A 92 -15.24 -8.82 13.04
N ARG A 93 -15.91 -9.61 12.19
CA ARG A 93 -17.36 -9.50 11.99
C ARG A 93 -18.07 -9.81 13.30
N ASN A 94 -19.11 -9.05 13.62
CA ASN A 94 -19.85 -9.28 14.84
C ASN A 94 -20.69 -10.56 14.69
N LEU A 95 -20.55 -11.49 15.65
CA LEU A 95 -21.29 -12.76 15.65
C LEU A 95 -22.72 -12.56 16.18
N HIS A 96 -22.90 -11.55 17.03
CA HIS A 96 -24.18 -11.14 17.58
C HIS A 96 -24.39 -9.68 17.23
N PRO A 97 -25.16 -9.34 16.18
CA PRO A 97 -25.47 -7.95 15.87
C PRO A 97 -25.99 -7.25 17.13
N PRO A 98 -25.68 -5.96 17.33
CA PRO A 98 -26.16 -5.23 18.51
C PRO A 98 -27.67 -5.43 18.61
N THR A 99 -28.14 -6.03 19.71
CA THR A 99 -29.56 -6.13 19.99
C THR A 99 -30.12 -4.72 20.02
N GLU A 100 -31.20 -4.56 19.28
CA GLU A 100 -31.99 -3.34 19.09
C GLU A 100 -32.06 -2.51 20.38
N GLU A 101 -31.33 -1.39 20.43
CA GLU A 101 -31.77 -0.28 21.27
C GLU A 101 -33.03 0.26 20.57
N MET A 102 -34.20 -0.25 20.98
CA MET A 102 -35.51 0.11 20.42
C MET A 102 -35.73 1.62 20.61
N CYS A 103 -35.46 2.42 19.58
CA CYS A 103 -35.99 3.77 19.52
C CYS A 103 -37.46 3.64 19.14
N TYR A 104 -38.35 3.68 20.13
CA TYR A 104 -39.77 3.88 19.88
C TYR A 104 -39.95 5.27 19.29
N ASP A 105 -40.09 5.36 17.96
CA ASP A 105 -40.67 6.54 17.34
C ASP A 105 -42.12 6.66 17.85
N SER A 106 -42.32 7.48 18.89
CA SER A 106 -43.65 7.76 19.47
C SER A 106 -44.48 8.72 18.60
N SER A 107 -44.26 8.73 17.28
CA SER A 107 -44.94 9.64 16.35
C SER A 107 -45.49 8.96 15.10
N ALA A 108 -45.78 7.67 15.15
CA ALA A 108 -46.60 7.01 14.13
C ALA A 108 -48.07 7.02 14.58
N SER A 109 -48.84 7.93 13.99
CA SER A 109 -50.29 7.94 13.99
C SER A 109 -50.84 6.54 13.68
N ILE A 110 -51.91 6.18 14.40
CA ILE A 110 -52.71 4.97 14.25
C ILE A 110 -53.05 4.76 12.77
N ASP A 111 -52.50 3.71 12.16
CA ASP A 111 -53.09 3.10 10.99
C ASP A 111 -53.04 1.57 11.12
N VAL A 112 -54.21 0.96 11.00
CA VAL A 112 -54.47 -0.45 11.31
C VAL A 112 -54.08 -1.28 10.09
N GLY A 113 -52.83 -1.77 10.09
CA GLY A 113 -52.36 -2.72 9.09
C GLY A 113 -51.19 -3.53 9.65
N ARG A 114 -51.35 -4.85 9.73
CA ARG A 114 -50.32 -5.84 10.14
C ARG A 114 -49.04 -5.64 9.32
N GLN A 115 -48.11 -4.83 9.82
CA GLN A 115 -46.70 -4.90 9.48
C GLN A 115 -45.97 -5.13 10.79
N THR A 116 -45.42 -6.33 10.96
CA THR A 116 -44.38 -6.58 11.96
C THR A 116 -43.33 -5.47 11.82
N PRO A 117 -43.05 -4.67 12.87
CA PRO A 117 -42.03 -3.63 12.78
C PRO A 117 -40.72 -4.35 12.51
N THR A 118 -40.15 -4.15 11.32
CA THR A 118 -38.80 -4.62 11.05
C THR A 118 -37.87 -3.71 11.83
N PRO A 119 -37.11 -4.22 12.82
CA PRO A 119 -36.24 -3.37 13.61
C PRO A 119 -35.12 -2.85 12.70
N ARG A 120 -35.21 -1.58 12.32
CA ARG A 120 -34.16 -0.92 11.52
C ARG A 120 -33.15 -0.34 12.50
N LEU A 121 -32.02 -1.04 12.65
CA LEU A 121 -30.85 -0.50 13.37
C LEU A 121 -30.55 0.91 12.83
N PRO A 122 -30.34 1.91 13.71
CA PRO A 122 -30.04 3.25 13.26
C PRO A 122 -28.75 3.22 12.42
N PRO A 123 -28.74 3.88 11.25
CA PRO A 123 -27.61 3.82 10.31
C PRO A 123 -26.32 4.40 10.91
N THR A 124 -26.47 5.25 11.94
CA THR A 124 -25.38 5.85 12.69
C THR A 124 -25.57 5.73 14.20
N LYS A 125 -24.47 5.52 14.93
CA LYS A 125 -24.41 5.58 16.40
C LYS A 125 -23.38 6.64 16.80
N GLU A 126 -23.62 7.37 17.88
CA GLU A 126 -22.62 8.26 18.46
C GLU A 126 -21.76 7.50 19.47
N VAL A 127 -20.45 7.62 19.32
CA VAL A 127 -19.46 7.00 20.22
C VAL A 127 -18.53 8.09 20.71
N ILE A 128 -18.34 8.18 22.01
CA ILE A 128 -17.43 9.15 22.61
C ILE A 128 -15.99 8.64 22.47
N VAL A 129 -15.13 9.43 21.82
CA VAL A 129 -13.70 9.16 21.67
C VAL A 129 -12.95 10.34 22.26
N ASN A 130 -12.18 10.11 23.33
CA ASN A 130 -11.44 11.15 24.05
C ASN A 130 -12.32 12.35 24.46
N GLY A 131 -13.56 12.08 24.91
CA GLY A 131 -14.51 13.12 25.32
C GLY A 131 -15.25 13.83 24.16
N VAL A 132 -14.94 13.50 22.90
CA VAL A 132 -15.61 14.07 21.72
C VAL A 132 -16.60 13.07 21.13
N PRO A 133 -17.87 13.43 20.90
CA PRO A 133 -18.82 12.55 20.23
C PRO A 133 -18.47 12.39 18.75
N VAL A 134 -18.31 11.15 18.30
CA VAL A 134 -18.01 10.79 16.91
C VAL A 134 -19.13 9.91 16.36
N ARG A 135 -19.74 10.33 15.24
CA ARG A 135 -20.75 9.55 14.54
C ARG A 135 -20.11 8.41 13.76
N VAL A 136 -20.47 7.16 14.08
CA VAL A 136 -20.01 5.96 13.38
C VAL A 136 -21.13 5.35 12.54
N LYS A 137 -20.80 4.83 11.35
CA LYS A 137 -21.75 4.21 10.40
C LYS A 137 -21.83 2.70 10.64
N TYR A 138 -23.01 2.11 10.46
CA TYR A 138 -23.17 0.65 10.50
C TYR A 138 -22.65 -0.02 9.21
N CYS A 139 -22.00 -1.17 9.34
CA CYS A 139 -21.63 -2.04 8.23
C CYS A 139 -22.57 -3.25 8.20
N ILE A 140 -23.41 -3.35 7.17
CA ILE A 140 -24.36 -4.46 7.00
C ILE A 140 -23.60 -5.78 6.77
N THR A 141 -22.56 -5.77 5.93
CA THR A 141 -21.77 -6.97 5.58
C THR A 141 -21.01 -7.57 6.75
N CYS A 142 -20.45 -6.72 7.63
CA CYS A 142 -19.69 -7.15 8.81
C CYS A 142 -20.52 -7.15 10.10
N GLN A 143 -21.78 -6.70 10.03
CA GLN A 143 -22.75 -6.61 11.12
C GLN A 143 -22.26 -5.83 12.36
N LEU A 144 -21.50 -4.75 12.14
CA LEU A 144 -20.88 -3.97 13.21
C LEU A 144 -21.02 -2.46 12.96
N TYR A 145 -21.12 -1.68 14.03
CA TYR A 145 -20.85 -0.25 13.97
C TYR A 145 -19.35 -0.04 13.76
N ARG A 146 -18.97 0.60 12.66
CA ARG A 146 -17.56 0.73 12.26
C ARG A 146 -16.82 1.56 13.32
N PRO A 147 -15.75 1.06 13.94
CA PRO A 147 -14.93 1.87 14.82
C PRO A 147 -14.52 3.18 14.14
N PRO A 148 -14.22 4.25 14.91
CA PRO A 148 -13.73 5.49 14.34
C PRO A 148 -12.58 5.23 13.35
N ARG A 149 -12.69 5.79 12.13
CA ARG A 149 -11.72 5.63 11.03
C ARG A 149 -11.62 4.22 10.43
N CYS A 150 -12.57 3.33 10.75
CA CYS A 150 -12.72 2.05 10.07
C CYS A 150 -13.60 2.21 8.83
N SER A 151 -13.17 1.63 7.71
CA SER A 151 -13.95 1.56 6.48
C SER A 151 -14.07 0.12 5.99
N HIS A 152 -15.16 -0.17 5.27
CA HIS A 152 -15.36 -1.47 4.64
C HIS A 152 -14.75 -1.43 3.24
N CYS A 153 -13.84 -2.35 2.95
CA CYS A 153 -13.32 -2.57 1.61
C CYS A 153 -14.15 -3.66 0.91
N SER A 154 -14.85 -3.30 -0.16
CA SER A 154 -15.66 -4.24 -0.97
C SER A 154 -14.82 -5.26 -1.73
N VAL A 155 -13.57 -4.92 -2.06
CA VAL A 155 -12.63 -5.80 -2.74
C VAL A 155 -12.19 -6.93 -1.81
N CYS A 156 -11.69 -6.60 -0.62
CA CYS A 156 -11.29 -7.59 0.39
C CYS A 156 -12.47 -8.21 1.17
N ASP A 157 -13.66 -7.61 1.08
CA ASP A 157 -14.87 -7.96 1.82
C ASP A 157 -14.69 -7.95 3.35
N ASN A 158 -14.03 -6.91 3.86
CA ASN A 158 -13.76 -6.75 5.30
C ASN A 158 -13.74 -5.28 5.72
N CYS A 159 -14.09 -5.04 6.98
CA CYS A 159 -13.82 -3.79 7.67
C CYS A 159 -12.36 -3.74 8.12
N VAL A 160 -11.66 -2.64 7.82
CA VAL A 160 -10.24 -2.45 8.18
C VAL A 160 -10.10 -1.20 9.05
N GLU A 161 -9.39 -1.33 10.16
CA GLU A 161 -9.11 -0.25 11.10
C GLU A 161 -8.09 0.75 10.51
N ARG A 162 -8.37 2.05 10.68
CA ARG A 162 -7.63 3.16 10.06
C ARG A 162 -7.35 2.87 8.58
N PHE A 163 -8.40 2.45 7.87
CA PHE A 163 -8.32 2.13 6.46
C PHE A 163 -7.81 3.34 5.68
N ASP A 164 -6.77 3.13 4.88
CA ASP A 164 -6.23 4.11 3.96
C ASP A 164 -6.78 3.82 2.56
N HIS A 165 -6.35 2.72 1.95
CA HIS A 165 -6.83 2.32 0.63
C HIS A 165 -6.65 0.81 0.40
N HIS A 166 -7.23 0.30 -0.68
CA HIS A 166 -6.87 -1.01 -1.22
C HIS A 166 -5.82 -0.81 -2.30
N CYS A 167 -4.63 -1.41 -2.14
CA CYS A 167 -3.53 -1.23 -3.09
C CYS A 167 -3.44 -2.44 -4.03
N PRO A 168 -3.74 -2.29 -5.33
CA PRO A 168 -3.59 -3.38 -6.29
C PRO A 168 -2.13 -3.82 -6.43
N TRP A 169 -1.16 -2.91 -6.34
CA TRP A 169 0.27 -3.22 -6.46
C TRP A 169 0.81 -4.11 -5.34
N VAL A 170 0.21 -4.01 -4.15
CA VAL A 170 0.54 -4.84 -2.97
C VAL A 170 -0.46 -6.00 -2.82
N GLY A 171 -1.57 -5.96 -3.57
CA GLY A 171 -2.62 -6.96 -3.56
C GLY A 171 -3.38 -7.07 -2.23
N GLN A 172 -3.41 -6.01 -1.42
CA GLN A 172 -3.94 -6.00 -0.05
C GLN A 172 -4.39 -4.58 0.37
N CYS A 173 -5.29 -4.50 1.36
CA CYS A 173 -5.62 -3.24 2.03
C CYS A 173 -4.41 -2.67 2.78
N ILE A 174 -4.28 -1.35 2.78
CA ILE A 174 -3.38 -0.60 3.64
C ILE A 174 -4.21 -0.03 4.80
N GLY A 175 -3.81 -0.36 6.02
CA GLY A 175 -4.50 0.01 7.24
C GLY A 175 -3.55 0.11 8.42
N MET A 176 -4.11 0.19 9.63
CA MET A 176 -3.34 0.47 10.85
C MET A 176 -2.10 -0.42 11.04
N ARG A 177 -2.19 -1.72 10.76
CA ARG A 177 -1.16 -2.70 11.13
C ARG A 177 -0.05 -2.88 10.08
N ASN A 178 -0.27 -2.46 8.84
CA ASN A 178 0.74 -2.56 7.76
C ASN A 178 1.16 -1.22 7.17
N TYR A 179 0.53 -0.10 7.56
CA TYR A 179 0.88 1.25 7.06
C TYR A 179 2.37 1.59 7.20
N ARG A 180 3.01 1.25 8.33
CA ARG A 180 4.45 1.51 8.53
C ARG A 180 5.31 0.78 7.51
N SER A 181 5.02 -0.50 7.26
CA SER A 181 5.73 -1.29 6.26
C SER A 181 5.48 -0.77 4.86
N PHE A 182 4.25 -0.36 4.55
CA PHE A 182 3.89 0.28 3.27
C PHE A 182 4.69 1.56 3.03
N PHE A 183 4.72 2.46 4.02
CA PHE A 183 5.44 3.73 3.90
C PHE A 183 6.95 3.52 3.73
N LEU A 184 7.54 2.61 4.50
CA LEU A 184 8.94 2.23 4.33
C LEU A 184 9.20 1.59 2.96
N PHE A 185 8.27 0.77 2.46
CA PHE A 185 8.38 0.14 1.14
C PHE A 185 8.41 1.19 0.03
N ILE A 186 7.45 2.11 -0.03
CA ILE A 186 7.41 3.14 -1.08
C ILE A 186 8.63 4.07 -1.00
N SER A 187 9.01 4.49 0.21
CA SER A 187 10.16 5.39 0.41
C SER A 187 11.49 4.72 0.03
N SER A 188 11.69 3.47 0.43
CA SER A 188 12.90 2.72 0.09
C SER A 188 12.95 2.38 -1.39
N SER A 189 11.80 2.13 -2.03
CA SER A 189 11.72 1.93 -3.48
C SER A 189 12.06 3.21 -4.25
N THR A 190 11.61 4.38 -3.77
CA THR A 190 12.04 5.68 -4.32
C THR A 190 13.55 5.87 -4.19
N ILE A 191 14.13 5.60 -3.02
CA ILE A 191 15.58 5.69 -2.81
C ILE A 191 16.33 4.73 -3.74
N LEU A 192 15.85 3.50 -3.92
CA LEU A 192 16.46 2.52 -4.83
C LEU A 192 16.42 3.03 -6.27
N CYS A 193 15.31 3.63 -6.71
CA CYS A 193 15.20 4.23 -8.03
C CYS A 193 16.16 5.42 -8.23
N ILE A 194 16.28 6.32 -7.23
CA ILE A 194 17.25 7.43 -7.27
C ILE A 194 18.68 6.88 -7.38
N PHE A 195 19.00 5.86 -6.58
CA PHE A 195 20.31 5.22 -6.59
C PHE A 195 20.64 4.61 -7.95
N ILE A 196 19.76 3.79 -8.52
CA ILE A 196 19.96 3.17 -9.84
C ILE A 196 20.08 4.24 -10.94
N PHE A 197 19.24 5.27 -10.90
CA PHE A 197 19.32 6.39 -11.83
C PHE A 197 20.69 7.09 -11.75
N GLY A 198 21.12 7.45 -10.55
CA GLY A 198 22.40 8.12 -10.31
C GLY A 198 23.59 7.30 -10.77
N MET A 199 23.62 6.01 -10.43
CA MET A 199 24.70 5.10 -10.84
C MET A 199 24.72 4.87 -12.36
N SER A 200 23.54 4.80 -13.01
CA SER A 200 23.45 4.69 -14.47
C SER A 200 23.92 5.96 -15.17
N ALA A 201 23.60 7.14 -14.62
CA ALA A 201 24.10 8.42 -15.12
C ALA A 201 25.63 8.54 -14.96
N LEU A 202 26.17 8.08 -13.83
CA LEU A 202 27.62 8.02 -13.61
C LEU A 202 28.31 7.10 -14.61
N ASN A 203 27.74 5.92 -14.91
CA ASN A 203 28.27 5.02 -15.92
C ASN A 203 28.34 5.68 -17.31
N ILE A 204 27.27 6.36 -17.74
CA ILE A 204 27.28 7.12 -19.01
C ILE A 204 28.32 8.24 -18.99
N LYS A 205 28.52 8.91 -17.84
CA LYS A 205 29.53 9.96 -17.70
C LYS A 205 30.95 9.40 -17.85
N PHE A 206 31.27 8.27 -17.24
CA PHE A 206 32.58 7.61 -17.40
C PHE A 206 32.81 7.23 -18.86
N LEU A 207 31.87 6.51 -19.47
CA LEU A 207 31.96 6.15 -20.89
C LEU A 207 32.08 7.39 -21.81
N THR A 208 31.45 8.51 -21.46
CA THR A 208 31.58 9.75 -22.23
C THR A 208 33.01 10.30 -22.17
N ASN A 209 33.68 10.19 -21.02
CA ASN A 209 35.07 10.60 -20.88
C ASN A 209 36.00 9.71 -21.70
N ASP A 210 35.72 8.40 -21.79
CA ASP A 210 36.57 7.44 -22.50
C ASP A 210 36.39 7.51 -24.03
N TYR A 211 35.14 7.59 -24.50
CA TYR A 211 34.81 7.61 -25.93
C TYR A 211 34.69 9.03 -26.51
N GLY A 212 34.79 10.07 -25.68
CA GLY A 212 34.83 11.49 -26.02
C GLY A 212 33.50 12.14 -26.40
N THR A 213 32.42 11.35 -26.62
CA THR A 213 31.08 11.90 -26.93
C THR A 213 29.97 11.07 -26.29
N VAL A 214 28.91 11.74 -25.84
CA VAL A 214 27.75 11.10 -25.18
C VAL A 214 27.07 10.09 -26.11
N TRP A 215 27.00 10.39 -27.42
CA TRP A 215 26.37 9.48 -28.39
C TRP A 215 27.09 8.13 -28.49
N LYS A 216 28.43 8.13 -28.42
CA LYS A 216 29.21 6.88 -28.40
C LYS A 216 29.00 6.13 -27.08
N ALA A 217 28.97 6.84 -25.95
CA ALA A 217 28.69 6.23 -24.64
C ALA A 217 27.31 5.56 -24.58
N ILE A 218 26.29 6.19 -25.17
CA ILE A 218 24.93 5.62 -25.26
C ILE A 218 24.93 4.36 -26.13
N LYS A 219 25.66 4.35 -27.24
CA LYS A 219 25.78 3.16 -28.09
C LYS A 219 26.47 2.00 -27.38
N GLU A 220 27.44 2.29 -26.52
CA GLU A 220 28.15 1.28 -25.73
C GLU A 220 27.29 0.73 -24.61
N SER A 221 26.48 1.57 -23.95
CA SER A 221 25.62 1.15 -22.83
C SER A 221 24.17 1.63 -22.98
N PRO A 222 23.40 1.12 -23.96
CA PRO A 222 22.02 1.53 -24.19
C PRO A 222 21.12 1.18 -22.98
N LEU A 223 21.44 0.10 -22.26
CA LEU A 223 20.70 -0.34 -21.08
C LEU A 223 20.77 0.68 -19.93
N SER A 224 21.88 1.43 -19.79
CA SER A 224 21.97 2.49 -18.79
C SER A 224 20.94 3.60 -19.04
N VAL A 225 20.74 3.97 -20.31
CA VAL A 225 19.74 4.97 -20.70
C VAL A 225 18.32 4.44 -20.51
N VAL A 226 18.06 3.18 -20.88
CA VAL A 226 16.76 2.54 -20.65
C VAL A 226 16.42 2.52 -19.15
N LEU A 227 17.38 2.18 -18.28
CA LEU A 227 17.21 2.23 -16.83
C LEU A 227 16.98 3.65 -16.31
N MET A 228 17.67 4.66 -16.86
CA MET A 228 17.43 6.05 -16.48
C MET A 228 16.00 6.50 -16.82
N VAL A 229 15.51 6.19 -18.03
CA VAL A 229 14.14 6.52 -18.45
C VAL A 229 13.13 5.77 -17.57
N TYR A 230 13.36 4.48 -17.33
CA TYR A 230 12.53 3.67 -16.44
C TYR A 230 12.47 4.29 -15.03
N CYS A 231 13.62 4.59 -14.43
CA CYS A 231 13.68 5.18 -13.09
C CYS A 231 13.02 6.56 -13.05
N PHE A 232 13.17 7.38 -14.10
CA PHE A 232 12.51 8.69 -14.17
C PHE A 232 10.98 8.56 -14.13
N ILE A 233 10.42 7.64 -14.91
CA ILE A 233 8.97 7.36 -14.91
C ILE A 233 8.53 6.89 -13.52
N PHE A 234 9.23 5.92 -12.93
CA PHE A 234 8.88 5.40 -11.61
C PHE A 234 9.06 6.41 -10.48
N LEU A 235 10.04 7.31 -10.57
CA LEU A 235 10.23 8.39 -9.61
C LEU A 235 9.08 9.39 -9.64
N TRP A 236 8.51 9.66 -10.81
CA TRP A 236 7.33 10.51 -10.92
C TRP A 236 6.16 9.96 -10.10
N PHE A 237 5.86 8.67 -10.26
CA PHE A 237 4.73 8.03 -9.56
C PHE A 237 5.07 7.66 -8.11
N VAL A 238 6.10 6.87 -7.86
CA VAL A 238 6.43 6.36 -6.52
C VAL A 238 7.05 7.45 -5.63
N GLY A 239 7.87 8.34 -6.22
CA GLY A 239 8.41 9.50 -5.52
C GLY A 239 7.32 10.53 -5.17
N GLY A 240 6.41 10.82 -6.11
CA GLY A 240 5.24 11.66 -5.84
C GLY A 240 4.36 11.12 -4.71
N LEU A 241 4.09 9.81 -4.73
CA LEU A 241 3.36 9.12 -3.66
C LEU A 241 4.08 9.21 -2.31
N THR A 242 5.41 9.03 -2.28
CA THR A 242 6.22 9.17 -1.07
C THR A 242 6.14 10.58 -0.49
N CYS A 243 6.25 11.61 -1.33
CA CYS A 243 6.09 13.01 -0.92
C CYS A 243 4.69 13.29 -0.37
N PHE A 244 3.64 12.74 -0.99
CA PHE A 244 2.27 12.87 -0.51
C PHE A 244 2.09 12.25 0.89
N HIS A 245 2.58 11.03 1.11
CA HIS A 245 2.50 10.40 2.43
C HIS A 245 3.35 11.13 3.48
N LEU A 246 4.52 11.66 3.11
CA LEU A 246 5.33 12.52 3.98
C LEU A 246 4.56 13.78 4.40
N TYR A 247 3.83 14.41 3.47
CA TYR A 247 2.97 15.55 3.77
C TYR A 247 1.85 15.18 4.76
N LEU A 248 1.17 14.06 4.56
CA LEU A 248 0.11 13.58 5.46
C LEU A 248 0.62 13.28 6.88
N ILE A 249 1.82 12.71 6.98
CA ILE A 249 2.49 12.42 8.25
C ILE A 249 2.91 13.74 8.92
N GLY A 250 3.55 14.64 8.18
CA GLY A 250 4.05 15.92 8.70
C GLY A 250 2.96 16.88 9.15
N THR A 251 1.79 16.84 8.51
CA THR A 251 0.60 17.63 8.90
C THR A 251 -0.27 16.94 9.94
N ASN A 252 0.13 15.76 10.41
CA ASN A 252 -0.63 14.91 11.34
C ASN A 252 -2.10 14.68 10.88
N GLN A 253 -2.36 14.79 9.57
CA GLN A 253 -3.69 14.54 8.97
C GLN A 253 -4.07 13.06 9.09
N VAL A 254 -3.09 12.19 9.33
CA VAL A 254 -3.31 10.82 9.80
C VAL A 254 -3.93 10.74 11.20
N SER A 255 -4.31 11.84 11.85
CA SER A 255 -4.87 11.90 13.22
C SER A 255 -6.17 12.71 13.35
N VAL A 256 -6.71 13.28 12.27
CA VAL A 256 -7.80 14.28 12.31
C VAL A 256 -9.12 13.69 11.74
N PRO A 257 -10.32 14.06 12.25
CA PRO A 257 -11.53 13.24 12.19
C PRO A 257 -12.18 13.18 10.80
N LEU A 258 -13.00 12.12 10.63
CA LEU A 258 -13.91 11.65 9.58
C LEU A 258 -14.37 12.55 8.41
N ASN A 259 -14.14 13.87 8.41
CA ASN A 259 -14.74 14.81 7.47
C ASN A 259 -13.79 15.23 6.33
N PHE A 260 -12.48 14.95 6.42
CA PHE A 260 -11.52 15.34 5.39
C PHE A 260 -11.38 14.31 4.25
N TRP A 261 -11.69 13.04 4.51
CA TRP A 261 -11.61 11.97 3.51
C TRP A 261 -12.65 12.14 2.38
N GLU A 262 -13.83 12.70 2.68
CA GLU A 262 -14.85 13.00 1.66
C GLU A 262 -14.43 14.12 0.70
N PHE A 263 -13.53 15.03 1.11
CA PHE A 263 -13.06 16.14 0.27
C PHE A 263 -11.99 15.69 -0.75
N TRP A 264 -11.15 14.72 -0.39
CA TRP A 264 -10.03 14.26 -1.24
C TRP A 264 -10.39 13.13 -2.20
N CYS A 265 -11.41 12.33 -1.90
CA CYS A 265 -11.91 11.32 -2.84
C CYS A 265 -12.52 11.95 -4.12
N GLY A 266 -12.79 13.26 -4.11
CA GLY A 266 -13.28 14.04 -5.26
C GLY A 266 -12.21 14.82 -6.04
N SER A 267 -10.93 14.77 -5.64
CA SER A 267 -9.86 15.51 -6.34
C SER A 267 -9.14 14.63 -7.37
N ILE A 268 -9.10 15.11 -8.61
CA ILE A 268 -8.50 14.48 -9.82
C ILE A 268 -7.09 13.92 -9.60
N THR A 269 -6.35 14.44 -8.62
CA THR A 269 -5.02 13.96 -8.21
C THR A 269 -5.01 12.54 -7.64
N CYS A 270 -6.07 12.07 -6.97
CA CYS A 270 -6.16 10.68 -6.48
C CYS A 270 -6.39 9.67 -7.61
N ILE A 271 -7.09 10.06 -8.67
CA ILE A 271 -7.38 9.17 -9.82
C ILE A 271 -6.12 8.97 -10.67
N LEU A 272 -5.28 10.00 -10.82
CA LEU A 272 -4.04 9.92 -11.61
C LEU A 272 -2.92 9.11 -10.93
N PHE A 273 -2.96 8.91 -9.61
CA PHE A 273 -1.95 8.14 -8.86
C PHE A 273 -2.38 6.69 -8.55
N PHE A 274 -3.67 6.36 -8.65
CA PHE A 274 -4.23 5.05 -8.30
C PHE A 274 -4.87 4.28 -9.48
N MET A 275 -4.73 4.76 -10.72
CA MET A 275 -5.02 3.99 -11.93
C MET A 275 -3.78 3.25 -12.43
#